data_AF-A0A9D5YEP7-F1
#
_entry.id   AF-A0A9D5YEP7-F1
#
_cell.length_a   1.000
_cell.length_b   1.000
_cell.length_c   1.000
_cell.angle_alpha   90.00
_cell.angle_beta   90.00
_cell.angle_gamma   90.00
#
_symmetry.space_group_name_H-M   'P 1'
#
loop_
_entity.id
_entity.type
_entity.pdbx_description
1 polymer ?
#
loop_
_entity_poly.entity_id
_entity_poly.type
_entity_poly.pdbx_seq_one_letter_code
_entity_poly.pdbx_strand_id
1 'polypeptide(L)'
;MKKTVSLFLCLIILISACPVTGLAADTKAIEMTPQLTDAVYQYLDDIYIERFPGFGLEFSFGSEKDRDILQKLADKLTKNCRSDREKTQAVVGWADRNIKYRSYTGGTYYFPIDVFYYRTGNCLGLGLFISQVLRLAGVNAVFCAGTRGNMKDFINLDGRETDHGWVMVYHDNCWNLYDPLFDVYGTNDREFISRWYFTDFIEGVSPYYEGMNCEYVLYGDSIFYIDGRFIHYRSGMPASEYYGTAAEGGTSLNGCVPYFSKNRYAAPGGGGDGFQYLSSPERRDDMVNDECYSDGWIGYGDSIWSYAHKNGIMAGCTVREVGGEKLYLPFNSAPIRLPGDASSYSFTCGRPTFLIGEKYTLPEPIWVESEKAEGRVITYECLTPETADITKDGRLTVKAEGEVTIAIASRDYYEDPGCMISGFIELYFIEKEKEYDYSDNIAGTEDLPDMNIIALTDSTVGVKSGVSAETLLSDVLGACVKDTEGNEVSGDKKIGSGMTVSLPDGSEYSVVVKGDLDSNGEITASDARLTLRASVGLEKNDANWFISAGNITQTDIKGEVLTASDARLILRGSVKLENTDSWFYSGK
;
A
#
# COMPACT_ATOMS: atom_id res chain seq x y z
N MET A 1 -42.77 63.45 -23.35
CA MET A 1 -42.35 64.07 -22.07
C MET A 1 -41.42 63.08 -21.38
N LYS A 2 -40.10 63.33 -21.32
CA LYS A 2 -39.39 63.96 -20.17
C LYS A 2 -39.68 63.18 -18.86
N LYS A 3 -38.78 62.63 -18.06
CA LYS A 3 -37.35 62.86 -17.72
C LYS A 3 -36.99 61.74 -16.70
N THR A 4 -35.93 60.93 -16.83
CA THR A 4 -34.56 61.06 -16.25
C THR A 4 -34.26 60.05 -15.11
N VAL A 5 -33.44 59.03 -15.45
CA VAL A 5 -32.20 58.47 -14.81
C VAL A 5 -32.12 58.32 -13.27
N SER A 6 -31.86 57.08 -12.77
CA SER A 6 -30.58 56.68 -12.12
C SER A 6 -30.51 55.20 -11.66
N LEU A 7 -29.40 54.55 -12.07
CA LEU A 7 -28.58 53.49 -11.43
C LEU A 7 -29.14 52.28 -10.65
N PHE A 8 -28.62 51.11 -11.09
CA PHE A 8 -28.13 49.95 -10.32
C PHE A 8 -29.07 48.79 -9.91
N LEU A 9 -28.83 47.67 -10.60
CA LEU A 9 -28.45 46.35 -10.08
C LEU A 9 -29.52 45.25 -9.93
N CYS A 10 -29.19 44.14 -10.60
CA CYS A 10 -29.31 42.74 -10.18
C CYS A 10 -30.55 41.89 -10.52
N LEU A 11 -30.18 40.69 -10.98
CA LEU A 11 -30.88 39.41 -11.00
C LEU A 11 -32.00 39.25 -12.04
N ILE A 12 -31.67 38.54 -13.13
CA ILE A 12 -32.23 37.22 -13.50
C ILE A 12 -31.63 36.87 -14.87
N ILE A 13 -30.44 36.25 -14.89
CA ILE A 13 -29.96 35.26 -15.87
C ILE A 13 -28.81 34.52 -15.18
N LEU A 14 -29.00 33.26 -14.73
CA LEU A 14 -28.02 32.27 -14.17
C LEU A 14 -28.87 31.28 -13.33
N ILE A 15 -28.87 29.94 -13.40
CA ILE A 15 -28.01 28.90 -13.98
C ILE A 15 -28.91 27.68 -14.24
N SER A 16 -29.00 27.21 -15.48
CA SER A 16 -29.47 25.85 -15.82
C SER A 16 -28.42 25.14 -16.68
N ALA A 17 -27.18 25.29 -16.25
CA ALA A 17 -26.01 24.56 -16.69
C ALA A 17 -25.17 24.40 -15.43
N CYS A 18 -25.34 23.30 -14.69
CA CYS A 18 -24.25 22.88 -13.83
C CYS A 18 -23.02 22.78 -14.73
N PRO A 19 -21.91 23.49 -14.42
CA PRO A 19 -20.66 23.20 -15.09
C PRO A 19 -20.26 21.80 -14.63
N VAL A 20 -20.60 20.79 -15.42
CA VAL A 20 -19.70 19.65 -15.61
C VAL A 20 -18.42 20.27 -16.18
N THR A 21 -17.27 19.91 -15.62
CA THR A 21 -15.94 20.50 -15.84
C THR A 21 -15.67 21.78 -15.04
N GLY A 22 -15.27 21.60 -13.78
CA GLY A 22 -14.17 22.42 -13.27
C GLY A 22 -12.95 22.02 -14.08
N LEU A 23 -12.36 22.96 -14.84
CA LEU A 23 -11.00 22.79 -15.32
C LEU A 23 -10.14 22.59 -14.06
N ALA A 24 -9.71 21.36 -13.79
CA ALA A 24 -8.48 21.16 -13.05
C ALA A 24 -7.42 21.95 -13.83
N ALA A 25 -6.91 23.04 -13.24
CA ALA A 25 -5.80 23.76 -13.84
C ALA A 25 -4.67 22.75 -14.12
N ASP A 26 -4.03 22.86 -15.29
CA ASP A 26 -2.92 22.01 -15.79
C ASP A 26 -1.70 22.03 -14.83
N THR A 27 -1.88 21.52 -13.61
CA THR A 27 -0.83 21.42 -12.61
C THR A 27 -0.15 20.08 -12.82
N LYS A 28 1.12 20.12 -13.21
CA LYS A 28 1.90 18.90 -13.39
C LYS A 28 2.13 18.25 -12.03
N ALA A 29 2.04 16.92 -11.95
CA ALA A 29 2.25 16.22 -10.69
C ALA A 29 3.60 16.59 -10.03
N ILE A 30 4.65 16.81 -10.83
CA ILE A 30 5.98 17.25 -10.38
C ILE A 30 5.99 18.58 -9.59
N GLU A 31 5.00 19.44 -9.76
CA GLU A 31 4.90 20.71 -9.02
C GLU A 31 4.32 20.49 -7.62
N MET A 32 3.52 19.44 -7.44
CA MET A 32 2.86 19.10 -6.17
C MET A 32 3.62 18.08 -5.34
N THR A 33 4.28 17.11 -6.01
CA THR A 33 4.84 15.93 -5.33
C THR A 33 5.89 16.23 -4.28
N PRO A 34 6.71 17.31 -4.33
CA PRO A 34 7.60 17.63 -3.21
C PRO A 34 6.85 17.92 -1.91
N GLN A 35 5.81 18.77 -1.97
CA GLN A 35 4.98 19.11 -0.81
C GLN A 35 4.14 17.91 -0.34
N LEU A 36 3.63 17.12 -1.28
CA LEU A 36 2.92 15.88 -0.98
C LEU A 36 3.82 14.87 -0.26
N THR A 37 5.07 14.69 -0.72
CA THR A 37 6.04 13.82 -0.05
C THR A 37 6.33 14.31 1.36
N ASP A 38 6.52 15.61 1.57
CA ASP A 38 6.72 16.13 2.92
C ASP A 38 5.49 15.89 3.82
N ALA A 39 4.28 16.07 3.30
CA ALA A 39 3.03 15.78 4.00
C ALA A 39 2.88 14.29 4.35
N VAL A 40 3.32 13.38 3.48
CA VAL A 40 3.36 11.93 3.74
C VAL A 40 4.24 11.66 4.97
N TYR A 41 5.48 12.16 4.98
CA TYR A 41 6.39 11.92 6.09
C TYR A 41 5.89 12.54 7.39
N GLN A 42 5.34 13.76 7.33
CA GLN A 42 4.74 14.39 8.50
C GLN A 42 3.56 13.58 9.05
N TYR A 43 2.65 13.13 8.18
CA TYR A 43 1.54 12.27 8.59
C TYR A 43 2.03 10.98 9.25
N LEU A 44 3.05 10.34 8.67
CA LEU A 44 3.62 9.11 9.22
C LEU A 44 4.22 9.31 10.61
N ASP A 45 4.99 10.38 10.82
CA ASP A 45 5.55 10.71 12.13
C ASP A 45 4.44 11.06 13.13
N ASP A 46 3.53 11.96 12.77
CA ASP A 46 2.42 12.41 13.63
C ASP A 46 1.55 11.24 14.09
N ILE A 47 1.15 10.35 13.18
CA ILE A 47 0.22 9.26 13.48
C ILE A 47 0.92 8.05 14.09
N TYR A 48 1.98 7.56 13.45
CA TYR A 48 2.54 6.25 13.76
C TYR A 48 3.73 6.31 14.72
N ILE A 49 4.27 7.49 15.02
CA ILE A 49 5.37 7.65 15.98
C ILE A 49 4.93 8.48 17.18
N GLU A 50 4.26 9.61 16.98
CA GLU A 50 3.93 10.55 18.06
C GLU A 50 2.60 10.22 18.75
N ARG A 51 1.49 10.20 18.00
CA ARG A 51 0.15 10.07 18.60
C ARG A 51 -0.24 8.63 18.88
N PHE A 52 0.05 7.71 17.96
CA PHE A 52 -0.36 6.31 18.05
C PHE A 52 0.79 5.35 17.73
N PRO A 53 1.88 5.34 18.54
CA PRO A 53 3.09 4.55 18.27
C PRO A 53 2.88 3.03 18.13
N GLY A 54 1.76 2.51 18.64
CA GLY A 54 1.39 1.09 18.49
C GLY A 54 0.64 0.78 17.19
N PHE A 55 0.13 1.79 16.48
CA PHE A 55 -0.76 1.58 15.32
C PHE A 55 -0.02 0.90 14.17
N GLY A 56 1.25 1.25 13.95
CA GLY A 56 2.10 0.63 12.93
C GLY A 56 2.58 -0.78 13.30
N LEU A 57 2.15 -1.31 14.45
CA LEU A 57 2.40 -2.67 14.92
C LEU A 57 1.12 -3.52 14.99
N GLU A 58 -0.05 -2.93 14.72
CA GLU A 58 -1.33 -3.62 14.80
C GLU A 58 -1.60 -4.50 13.57
N PHE A 59 -1.87 -5.78 13.82
CA PHE A 59 -2.34 -6.71 12.81
C PHE A 59 -3.81 -6.43 12.47
N SER A 60 -4.07 -6.16 11.18
CA SER A 60 -5.32 -5.52 10.76
C SER A 60 -6.29 -6.44 9.99
N PHE A 61 -5.86 -7.64 9.55
CA PHE A 61 -6.65 -8.47 8.63
C PHE A 61 -6.75 -9.93 9.10
N GLY A 62 -7.97 -10.47 9.19
CA GLY A 62 -8.19 -11.86 9.61
C GLY A 62 -8.36 -12.03 11.12
N SER A 63 -8.13 -13.25 11.60
CA SER A 63 -8.33 -13.66 13.00
C SER A 63 -7.02 -13.78 13.80
N GLU A 64 -7.13 -14.17 15.07
CA GLU A 64 -5.98 -14.55 15.89
C GLU A 64 -5.26 -15.80 15.37
N LYS A 65 -5.99 -16.79 14.82
CA LYS A 65 -5.36 -17.95 14.17
C LYS A 65 -4.49 -17.52 12.99
N ASP A 66 -4.99 -16.64 12.13
CA ASP A 66 -4.22 -16.13 10.98
C ASP A 66 -3.01 -15.31 11.44
N ARG A 67 -3.20 -14.47 12.47
CA ARG A 67 -2.13 -13.72 13.13
C ARG A 67 -1.02 -14.66 13.63
N ASP A 68 -1.38 -15.73 14.33
CA ASP A 68 -0.42 -16.68 14.91
C ASP A 68 0.35 -17.46 13.84
N ILE A 69 -0.28 -17.75 12.70
CA ILE A 69 0.37 -18.36 11.53
C ILE A 69 1.43 -17.40 10.97
N LEU A 70 1.06 -16.14 10.72
CA LEU A 70 1.99 -15.15 10.19
C LEU A 70 3.06 -14.74 11.21
N GLN A 71 2.76 -14.77 12.51
CA GLN A 71 3.73 -14.54 13.57
C GLN A 71 4.83 -15.60 13.54
N LYS A 72 4.49 -16.89 13.36
CA LYS A 72 5.49 -17.96 13.21
C LYS A 72 6.40 -17.72 12.01
N LEU A 73 5.87 -17.19 10.91
CA LEU A 73 6.68 -16.78 9.77
C LEU A 73 7.60 -15.62 10.14
N ALA A 74 7.07 -14.55 10.73
CA ALA A 74 7.84 -13.39 11.16
C ALA A 74 9.01 -13.78 12.09
N ASP A 75 8.73 -14.58 13.13
CA ASP A 75 9.72 -15.09 14.08
C ASP A 75 10.82 -15.91 13.38
N LYS A 76 10.43 -16.72 12.38
CA LYS A 76 11.35 -17.54 11.61
C LYS A 76 12.27 -16.68 10.73
N LEU A 77 11.71 -15.72 10.00
CA LEU A 77 12.46 -14.84 9.11
C LEU A 77 13.42 -13.93 9.88
N THR A 78 13.03 -13.51 11.09
CA THR A 78 13.77 -12.50 11.85
C THR A 78 14.64 -13.05 12.99
N LYS A 79 14.69 -14.38 13.16
CA LYS A 79 15.36 -15.07 14.28
C LYS A 79 16.78 -14.58 14.60
N ASN A 80 17.57 -14.22 13.59
CA ASN A 80 18.97 -13.80 13.76
C ASN A 80 19.19 -12.29 13.52
N CYS A 81 18.13 -11.54 13.24
CA CYS A 81 18.19 -10.11 13.01
C CYS A 81 18.39 -9.36 14.33
N ARG A 82 19.23 -8.33 14.32
CA ARG A 82 19.64 -7.51 15.46
C ARG A 82 19.14 -6.08 15.38
N SER A 83 18.59 -5.67 14.24
CA SER A 83 18.03 -4.35 14.00
C SER A 83 16.73 -4.44 13.21
N ASP A 84 15.90 -3.40 13.30
CA ASP A 84 14.66 -3.34 12.52
C ASP A 84 14.94 -3.27 11.01
N ARG A 85 16.06 -2.67 10.60
CA ARG A 85 16.55 -2.73 9.21
C ARG A 85 16.83 -4.18 8.76
N GLU A 86 17.56 -4.96 9.55
CA GLU A 86 17.85 -6.36 9.23
C GLU A 86 16.57 -7.20 9.15
N LYS A 87 15.62 -7.00 10.09
CA LYS A 87 14.31 -7.63 10.03
C LYS A 87 13.57 -7.26 8.74
N THR A 88 13.64 -5.98 8.36
CA THR A 88 12.99 -5.46 7.17
C THR A 88 13.52 -6.10 5.90
N GLN A 89 14.85 -6.15 5.77
CA GLN A 89 15.53 -6.79 4.64
C GLN A 89 15.22 -8.29 4.57
N ALA A 90 15.16 -8.99 5.71
CA ALA A 90 14.82 -10.41 5.76
C ALA A 90 13.39 -10.68 5.27
N VAL A 91 12.41 -9.90 5.72
CA VAL A 91 11.00 -10.06 5.33
C VAL A 91 10.78 -9.66 3.87
N VAL A 92 11.27 -8.49 3.44
CA VAL A 92 11.11 -8.01 2.06
C VAL A 92 11.82 -8.94 1.08
N GLY A 93 13.06 -9.33 1.37
CA GLY A 93 13.82 -10.25 0.53
C GLY A 93 13.23 -11.66 0.50
N TRP A 94 12.55 -12.11 1.55
CA TRP A 94 11.78 -13.35 1.49
C TRP A 94 10.55 -13.19 0.61
N ALA A 95 9.81 -12.09 0.76
CA ALA A 95 8.59 -11.82 0.00
C ALA A 95 8.89 -11.75 -1.51
N ASP A 96 9.92 -11.02 -1.91
CA ASP A 96 10.36 -10.88 -3.30
C ASP A 96 10.67 -12.23 -3.98
N ARG A 97 11.36 -13.14 -3.27
CA ARG A 97 11.73 -14.46 -3.82
C ARG A 97 10.60 -15.49 -3.81
N ASN A 98 9.69 -15.40 -2.86
CA ASN A 98 8.74 -16.47 -2.58
C ASN A 98 7.29 -16.11 -2.98
N ILE A 99 7.00 -14.84 -3.29
CA ILE A 99 5.66 -14.42 -3.72
C ILE A 99 5.70 -14.04 -5.19
N LYS A 100 4.97 -14.81 -6.00
CA LYS A 100 4.85 -14.54 -7.44
C LYS A 100 3.88 -13.39 -7.70
N TYR A 101 4.35 -12.37 -8.41
CA TYR A 101 3.49 -11.30 -8.90
C TYR A 101 2.47 -11.81 -9.93
N ARG A 102 1.19 -11.46 -9.74
CA ARG A 102 0.11 -11.69 -10.72
C ARG A 102 -0.77 -10.46 -10.86
N SER A 103 -0.78 -9.87 -12.06
CA SER A 103 -1.70 -8.80 -12.45
C SER A 103 -3.16 -9.28 -12.49
N TYR A 104 -4.10 -8.34 -12.44
CA TYR A 104 -5.56 -8.41 -12.24
C TYR A 104 -6.39 -9.49 -12.97
N THR A 105 -5.80 -10.37 -13.78
CA THR A 105 -6.50 -11.44 -14.52
C THR A 105 -6.56 -12.73 -13.69
N GLY A 106 -7.51 -12.81 -12.74
CA GLY A 106 -7.95 -14.04 -12.08
C GLY A 106 -6.92 -14.74 -11.16
N GLY A 107 -7.26 -14.92 -9.88
CA GLY A 107 -6.41 -15.63 -8.91
C GLY A 107 -5.35 -14.75 -8.23
N THR A 108 -5.61 -13.45 -8.11
CA THR A 108 -4.81 -12.53 -7.30
C THR A 108 -5.35 -12.50 -5.87
N TYR A 109 -4.49 -12.76 -4.89
CA TYR A 109 -4.83 -12.66 -3.47
C TYR A 109 -4.31 -11.36 -2.86
N TYR A 110 -5.16 -10.73 -2.05
CA TYR A 110 -4.87 -9.44 -1.44
C TYR A 110 -4.64 -9.52 0.07
N PHE A 111 -5.23 -10.52 0.73
CA PHE A 111 -5.12 -10.67 2.16
C PHE A 111 -3.79 -11.35 2.53
N PRO A 112 -3.08 -10.86 3.56
CA PRO A 112 -1.77 -11.37 3.95
C PRO A 112 -1.71 -12.90 4.12
N ILE A 113 -2.73 -13.50 4.73
CA ILE A 113 -2.78 -14.96 4.96
C ILE A 113 -2.89 -15.74 3.64
N ASP A 114 -3.62 -15.22 2.66
CA ASP A 114 -3.78 -15.84 1.35
C ASP A 114 -2.52 -15.64 0.50
N VAL A 115 -1.91 -14.45 0.55
CA VAL A 115 -0.63 -14.17 -0.12
C VAL A 115 0.46 -15.11 0.40
N PHE A 116 0.49 -15.33 1.72
CA PHE A 116 1.31 -16.37 2.30
C PHE A 116 0.91 -17.71 1.68
N TYR A 117 -0.26 -18.24 2.00
CA TYR A 117 -0.66 -19.59 1.62
C TYR A 117 -0.48 -19.93 0.13
N TYR A 118 -0.92 -19.06 -0.77
CA TYR A 118 -0.89 -19.29 -2.22
C TYR A 118 0.39 -18.79 -2.92
N ARG A 119 1.29 -18.12 -2.19
CA ARG A 119 2.57 -17.59 -2.73
C ARG A 119 2.38 -16.71 -3.97
N THR A 120 1.29 -15.95 -4.01
CA THR A 120 0.99 -15.04 -5.12
C THR A 120 0.18 -13.85 -4.65
N GLY A 121 0.46 -12.68 -5.24
CA GLY A 121 -0.25 -11.43 -4.98
C GLY A 121 0.05 -10.40 -6.08
N ASN A 122 -0.69 -9.29 -6.09
CA ASN A 122 -0.31 -8.09 -6.84
C ASN A 122 0.37 -7.08 -5.90
N CYS A 123 0.56 -5.83 -6.36
CA CYS A 123 1.19 -4.76 -5.57
C CYS A 123 0.51 -4.56 -4.21
N LEU A 124 -0.82 -4.62 -4.20
CA LEU A 124 -1.64 -4.51 -3.00
C LEU A 124 -1.47 -5.71 -2.06
N GLY A 125 -1.61 -6.93 -2.58
CA GLY A 125 -1.43 -8.14 -1.75
C GLY A 125 -0.02 -8.26 -1.19
N LEU A 126 1.00 -7.98 -2.00
CA LEU A 126 2.39 -8.01 -1.59
C LEU A 126 2.69 -6.93 -0.53
N GLY A 127 2.24 -5.69 -0.74
CA GLY A 127 2.44 -4.60 0.21
C GLY A 127 1.72 -4.82 1.55
N LEU A 128 0.48 -5.32 1.52
CA LEU A 128 -0.24 -5.71 2.74
C LEU A 128 0.46 -6.89 3.44
N PHE A 129 0.91 -7.90 2.71
CA PHE A 129 1.66 -9.01 3.30
C PHE A 129 2.96 -8.53 3.99
N ILE A 130 3.80 -7.78 3.27
CA ILE A 130 5.07 -7.26 3.80
C ILE A 130 4.80 -6.42 5.04
N SER A 131 3.90 -5.44 4.96
CA SER A 131 3.59 -4.58 6.11
C SER A 131 3.15 -5.42 7.30
N GLN A 132 2.16 -6.31 7.17
CA GLN A 132 1.65 -7.09 8.30
C GLN A 132 2.71 -8.03 8.92
N VAL A 133 3.56 -8.67 8.12
CA VAL A 133 4.64 -9.54 8.66
C VAL A 133 5.68 -8.70 9.40
N LEU A 134 6.02 -7.50 8.92
CA LEU A 134 6.91 -6.56 9.61
C LEU A 134 6.32 -6.09 10.95
N ARG A 135 5.02 -5.77 10.98
CA ARG A 135 4.31 -5.43 12.22
C ARG A 135 4.44 -6.53 13.27
N LEU A 136 4.23 -7.78 12.85
CA LEU A 136 4.38 -8.95 13.72
C LEU A 136 5.84 -9.19 14.15
N ALA A 137 6.82 -8.78 13.36
CA ALA A 137 8.23 -8.74 13.73
C ALA A 137 8.60 -7.56 14.67
N GLY A 138 7.62 -6.75 15.07
CA GLY A 138 7.80 -5.58 15.92
C GLY A 138 8.40 -4.37 15.20
N VAL A 139 8.29 -4.31 13.87
CA VAL A 139 8.76 -3.17 13.06
C VAL A 139 7.56 -2.36 12.58
N ASN A 140 7.58 -1.05 12.83
CA ASN A 140 6.55 -0.14 12.33
C ASN A 140 6.55 -0.12 10.81
N ALA A 141 5.46 -0.58 10.20
CA ALA A 141 5.33 -0.64 8.75
C ALA A 141 3.91 -0.27 8.33
N VAL A 142 3.78 0.44 7.21
CA VAL A 142 2.49 0.89 6.70
C VAL A 142 2.41 0.72 5.19
N PHE A 143 1.25 0.28 4.72
CA PHE A 143 0.97 0.20 3.29
C PHE A 143 0.59 1.58 2.74
N CYS A 144 1.18 1.93 1.61
CA CYS A 144 0.89 3.13 0.85
C CYS A 144 0.47 2.73 -0.56
N ALA A 145 -0.37 3.55 -1.18
CA ALA A 145 -0.71 3.39 -2.57
C ALA A 145 -0.92 4.74 -3.27
N GLY A 146 -0.78 4.68 -4.57
CA GLY A 146 -1.00 5.80 -5.46
C GLY A 146 -0.36 5.54 -6.80
N THR A 147 0.31 6.54 -7.37
CA THR A 147 0.87 6.43 -8.73
C THR A 147 2.38 6.23 -8.69
N ARG A 148 2.89 5.24 -9.43
CA ARG A 148 4.32 5.01 -9.67
C ARG A 148 4.71 5.38 -11.11
N GLY A 149 5.61 6.35 -11.27
CA GLY A 149 6.11 6.76 -12.58
C GLY A 149 6.87 8.09 -12.50
N ASN A 150 7.42 8.59 -13.62
CA ASN A 150 8.12 9.89 -13.61
C ASN A 150 7.11 11.04 -13.50
N MET A 151 7.12 11.78 -12.38
CA MET A 151 6.14 12.83 -12.09
C MET A 151 6.15 13.99 -13.09
N LYS A 152 7.19 14.12 -13.92
CA LYS A 152 7.24 15.09 -15.03
C LYS A 152 6.28 14.75 -16.17
N ASP A 153 5.95 13.47 -16.32
CA ASP A 153 5.18 12.95 -17.45
C ASP A 153 3.66 12.97 -17.17
N PHE A 154 3.27 13.21 -15.91
CA PHE A 154 1.87 13.32 -15.50
C PHE A 154 1.39 14.78 -15.59
N ILE A 155 0.63 15.08 -16.64
CA ILE A 155 0.10 16.42 -16.94
C ILE A 155 -1.32 16.62 -16.38
N ASN A 156 -2.11 15.54 -16.27
CA ASN A 156 -3.42 15.53 -15.63
C ASN A 156 -3.58 14.19 -14.90
N LEU A 157 -4.12 14.21 -13.68
CA LEU A 157 -4.40 12.99 -12.90
C LEU A 157 -5.64 12.24 -13.44
N ASP A 158 -6.25 12.73 -14.52
CA ASP A 158 -7.24 12.03 -15.34
C ASP A 158 -6.53 11.08 -16.30
N GLY A 159 -6.62 9.78 -16.05
CA GLY A 159 -5.99 8.74 -16.86
C GLY A 159 -4.83 8.00 -16.18
N ARG A 160 -4.93 7.78 -14.87
CA ARG A 160 -3.97 7.00 -14.07
C ARG A 160 -3.83 5.57 -14.62
N GLU A 161 -2.85 5.36 -15.49
CA GLU A 161 -2.50 4.02 -16.00
C GLU A 161 -1.57 3.24 -15.06
N THR A 162 -1.11 3.83 -13.94
CA THR A 162 -0.09 3.23 -13.07
C THR A 162 -0.46 3.31 -11.58
N ASP A 163 -1.64 2.81 -11.22
CA ASP A 163 -2.01 2.49 -9.83
C ASP A 163 -1.03 1.46 -9.26
N HIS A 164 -0.38 1.78 -8.15
CA HIS A 164 0.66 0.95 -7.53
C HIS A 164 0.60 1.02 -6.00
N GLY A 165 1.22 0.04 -5.33
CA GLY A 165 1.29 -0.05 -3.87
C GLY A 165 2.70 -0.39 -3.40
N TRP A 166 3.11 0.23 -2.29
CA TRP A 166 4.43 0.08 -1.66
C TRP A 166 4.30 0.13 -0.13
N VAL A 167 5.42 -0.04 0.57
CA VAL A 167 5.46 -0.05 2.05
C VAL A 167 6.42 1.01 2.55
N MET A 168 5.99 1.80 3.53
CA MET A 168 6.89 2.67 4.32
C MET A 168 7.21 1.95 5.62
N VAL A 169 8.49 1.87 5.97
CA VAL A 169 8.98 1.14 7.14
C VAL A 169 9.85 2.05 8.00
N TYR A 170 9.57 2.11 9.30
CA TYR A 170 10.33 2.94 10.23
C TYR A 170 11.49 2.15 10.84
N HIS A 171 12.71 2.55 10.51
CA HIS A 171 13.95 2.07 11.12
C HIS A 171 15.03 3.14 10.98
N ASP A 172 16.12 3.01 11.74
CA ASP A 172 17.20 4.01 11.74
C ASP A 172 16.69 5.45 12.00
N ASN A 173 15.64 5.56 12.81
CA ASN A 173 14.94 6.79 13.17
C ASN A 173 14.32 7.56 11.99
N CYS A 174 13.97 6.89 10.89
CA CYS A 174 13.27 7.51 9.77
C CYS A 174 12.37 6.50 9.02
N TRP A 175 11.43 7.03 8.22
CA TRP A 175 10.63 6.24 7.30
C TRP A 175 11.39 5.97 6.00
N ASN A 176 11.46 4.69 5.63
CA ASN A 176 12.12 4.22 4.42
C ASN A 176 11.09 3.55 3.50
N LEU A 177 11.09 3.90 2.22
CA LEU A 177 10.22 3.32 1.20
C LEU A 177 10.79 2.00 0.70
N TYR A 178 9.94 0.98 0.67
CA TYR A 178 10.19 -0.35 0.12
C TYR A 178 9.16 -0.68 -0.96
N ASP A 179 9.65 -1.03 -2.14
CA ASP A 179 8.88 -1.39 -3.32
C ASP A 179 9.66 -2.43 -4.14
N PRO A 180 9.64 -3.72 -3.73
CA PRO A 180 10.43 -4.77 -4.38
C PRO A 180 10.05 -5.00 -5.84
N LEU A 181 8.83 -4.62 -6.26
CA LEU A 181 8.41 -4.73 -7.66
C LEU A 181 9.14 -3.76 -8.59
N PHE A 182 9.76 -2.72 -8.02
CA PHE A 182 10.56 -1.72 -8.72
C PHE A 182 12.00 -1.66 -8.16
N ASP A 183 12.43 -2.74 -7.51
CA ASP A 183 13.77 -2.89 -6.93
C ASP A 183 14.16 -1.80 -5.91
N VAL A 184 13.20 -1.24 -5.19
CA VAL A 184 13.46 -0.27 -4.12
C VAL A 184 13.46 -0.99 -2.78
N TYR A 185 14.65 -1.15 -2.20
CA TYR A 185 14.87 -1.92 -0.95
C TYR A 185 15.24 -1.04 0.24
N GLY A 186 14.55 0.10 0.40
CA GLY A 186 14.73 1.04 1.50
C GLY A 186 15.44 2.32 1.06
N THR A 187 14.66 3.35 0.75
CA THR A 187 15.16 4.71 0.50
C THR A 187 14.38 5.73 1.33
N ASN A 188 15.06 6.77 1.81
CA ASN A 188 14.44 7.94 2.42
C ASN A 188 14.76 9.23 1.64
N ASP A 189 15.30 9.09 0.42
CA ASP A 189 15.56 10.23 -0.46
C ASP A 189 14.24 10.83 -0.94
N ARG A 190 13.89 11.98 -0.37
CA ARG A 190 12.67 12.71 -0.72
C ARG A 190 12.68 13.26 -2.15
N GLU A 191 13.84 13.54 -2.74
CA GLU A 191 13.92 13.98 -4.14
C GLU A 191 13.60 12.80 -5.08
N PHE A 192 14.15 11.62 -4.80
CA PHE A 192 13.78 10.40 -5.50
C PHE A 192 12.28 10.11 -5.35
N ILE A 193 11.77 10.07 -4.12
CA ILE A 193 10.38 9.73 -3.83
C ILE A 193 9.43 10.72 -4.53
N SER A 194 9.63 12.02 -4.36
CA SER A 194 8.80 13.04 -5.03
C SER A 194 8.88 13.02 -6.56
N ARG A 195 9.97 12.52 -7.14
CA ARG A 195 10.09 12.37 -8.60
C ARG A 195 9.34 11.16 -9.15
N TRP A 196 9.13 10.15 -8.32
CA TRP A 196 8.79 8.80 -8.80
C TRP A 196 7.50 8.22 -8.20
N TYR A 197 7.05 8.76 -7.08
CA TYR A 197 5.89 8.31 -6.33
C TYR A 197 4.95 9.48 -6.06
N PHE A 198 3.67 9.27 -6.37
CA PHE A 198 2.57 10.13 -5.96
C PHE A 198 1.74 9.35 -4.96
N THR A 199 1.85 9.66 -3.67
CA THR A 199 1.12 8.95 -2.61
C THR A 199 -0.30 9.47 -2.51
N ASP A 200 -1.28 8.68 -2.95
CA ASP A 200 -2.69 9.04 -2.81
C ASP A 200 -3.23 8.75 -1.42
N PHE A 201 -2.83 7.63 -0.83
CA PHE A 201 -3.26 7.27 0.50
C PHE A 201 -2.27 6.36 1.24
N ILE A 202 -2.36 6.44 2.56
CA ILE A 202 -1.62 5.67 3.55
C ILE A 202 -2.68 4.96 4.39
N GLU A 203 -2.79 3.65 4.18
CA GLU A 203 -3.83 2.81 4.78
C GLU A 203 -5.27 3.32 4.65
N GLY A 204 -5.59 4.15 3.64
CA GLY A 204 -6.92 4.69 3.37
C GLY A 204 -7.12 6.15 3.84
N VAL A 205 -6.08 6.78 4.38
CA VAL A 205 -6.04 8.22 4.65
C VAL A 205 -5.16 8.93 3.63
N SER A 206 -5.66 9.98 3.00
CA SER A 206 -4.89 10.82 2.09
C SER A 206 -4.06 11.85 2.86
N PRO A 207 -2.76 11.98 2.53
CA PRO A 207 -1.92 13.04 3.07
C PRO A 207 -2.45 14.41 2.62
N TYR A 208 -2.22 15.44 3.43
CA TYR A 208 -2.68 16.80 3.19
C TYR A 208 -1.57 17.81 3.50
N TYR A 209 -1.47 18.86 2.70
CA TYR A 209 -0.70 20.06 3.01
C TYR A 209 -1.55 21.32 2.76
N GLU A 210 -1.21 22.41 3.46
CA GLU A 210 -1.93 23.67 3.35
C GLU A 210 -1.93 24.19 1.90
N GLY A 211 -3.12 24.49 1.37
CA GLY A 211 -3.31 24.99 0.01
C GLY A 211 -3.38 23.91 -1.07
N MET A 212 -3.31 22.63 -0.72
CA MET A 212 -3.54 21.53 -1.67
C MET A 212 -4.98 21.58 -2.19
N ASN A 213 -5.16 21.47 -3.51
CA ASN A 213 -6.48 21.14 -4.08
C ASN A 213 -6.73 19.64 -3.90
N CYS A 214 -7.65 19.28 -3.00
CA CYS A 214 -7.98 17.90 -2.67
C CYS A 214 -8.53 17.10 -3.85
N GLU A 215 -9.09 17.72 -4.89
CA GLU A 215 -9.56 17.02 -6.11
C GLU A 215 -8.45 16.22 -6.79
N TYR A 216 -7.19 16.61 -6.61
CA TYR A 216 -6.06 15.91 -7.21
C TYR A 216 -5.83 14.51 -6.63
N VAL A 217 -6.22 14.28 -5.38
CA VAL A 217 -6.06 12.98 -4.72
C VAL A 217 -7.38 12.22 -4.79
N LEU A 218 -7.42 11.12 -5.54
CA LEU A 218 -8.62 10.28 -5.72
C LEU A 218 -9.89 11.06 -6.09
N TYR A 219 -9.78 12.04 -6.99
CA TYR A 219 -10.89 12.94 -7.37
C TYR A 219 -11.50 13.70 -6.19
N GLY A 220 -10.76 13.82 -5.08
CA GLY A 220 -11.19 14.44 -3.83
C GLY A 220 -12.18 13.62 -3.01
N ASP A 221 -12.31 12.32 -3.29
CA ASP A 221 -13.19 11.39 -2.58
C ASP A 221 -12.41 10.59 -1.51
N SER A 222 -11.86 11.26 -0.50
CA SER A 222 -10.97 10.63 0.48
C SER A 222 -11.17 11.13 1.92
N ILE A 223 -10.51 10.47 2.88
CA ILE A 223 -10.34 10.96 4.25
C ILE A 223 -9.01 11.69 4.30
N PHE A 224 -9.00 12.94 4.72
CA PHE A 224 -7.78 13.73 4.90
C PHE A 224 -7.48 13.92 6.38
N TYR A 225 -6.21 13.90 6.75
CA TYR A 225 -5.78 14.28 8.09
C TYR A 225 -5.44 15.77 8.14
N ILE A 226 -6.33 16.57 8.72
CA ILE A 226 -6.26 18.03 8.73
C ILE A 226 -6.38 18.52 10.18
N ASP A 227 -5.42 19.33 10.63
CA ASP A 227 -5.40 19.93 11.97
C ASP A 227 -5.66 18.94 13.12
N GLY A 228 -5.10 17.73 12.98
CA GLY A 228 -5.24 16.69 13.99
C GLY A 228 -6.51 15.84 13.91
N ARG A 229 -7.36 16.03 12.89
CA ARG A 229 -8.65 15.36 12.71
C ARG A 229 -8.73 14.64 11.36
N PHE A 230 -9.51 13.56 11.30
CA PHE A 230 -9.76 12.81 10.07
C PHE A 230 -11.06 13.32 9.43
N ILE A 231 -10.96 14.07 8.33
CA ILE A 231 -12.09 14.76 7.72
C ILE A 231 -12.44 14.10 6.38
N HIS A 232 -13.71 13.76 6.19
CA HIS A 232 -14.21 13.19 4.93
C HIS A 232 -14.48 14.29 3.90
N TYR A 233 -13.86 14.15 2.74
CA TYR A 233 -14.09 14.98 1.55
C TYR A 233 -14.75 14.16 0.43
N ARG A 234 -15.55 14.86 -0.37
CA ARG A 234 -16.18 14.36 -1.59
C ARG A 234 -16.00 15.40 -2.69
N SER A 235 -15.46 15.00 -3.84
CA SER A 235 -15.21 15.87 -4.99
C SER A 235 -14.44 17.14 -4.59
N GLY A 236 -13.45 16.99 -3.70
CA GLY A 236 -12.54 18.07 -3.30
C GLY A 236 -13.10 19.06 -2.27
N MET A 237 -14.33 18.88 -1.81
CA MET A 237 -14.96 19.71 -0.76
C MET A 237 -15.36 18.86 0.46
N PRO A 238 -15.55 19.48 1.64
CA PRO A 238 -16.07 18.77 2.81
C PRO A 238 -17.39 18.04 2.48
N ALA A 239 -17.51 16.78 2.92
CA ALA A 239 -18.60 15.90 2.48
C ALA A 239 -20.01 16.43 2.84
N SER A 240 -20.15 17.26 3.88
CA SER A 240 -21.40 17.92 4.26
C SER A 240 -21.89 18.92 3.23
N GLU A 241 -20.98 19.54 2.48
CA GLU A 241 -21.32 20.45 1.38
C GLU A 241 -21.86 19.69 0.16
N TYR A 242 -21.43 18.44 -0.02
CA TYR A 242 -21.88 17.57 -1.12
C TYR A 242 -23.16 16.79 -0.80
N TYR A 243 -23.19 16.10 0.35
CA TYR A 243 -24.26 15.16 0.73
C TYR A 243 -25.29 15.72 1.72
N GLY A 244 -25.06 16.91 2.28
CA GLY A 244 -25.85 17.39 3.42
C GLY A 244 -25.61 16.53 4.67
N THR A 245 -26.68 16.11 5.36
CA THR A 245 -26.61 15.33 6.60
C THR A 245 -26.55 13.80 6.40
N ALA A 246 -26.52 13.32 5.15
CA ALA A 246 -26.49 11.89 4.89
C ALA A 246 -25.11 11.31 5.22
N ALA A 247 -25.09 10.24 6.03
CA ALA A 247 -23.94 9.36 6.18
C ALA A 247 -23.77 8.53 4.90
N GLU A 248 -22.54 8.35 4.43
CA GLU A 248 -22.24 7.57 3.24
C GLU A 248 -21.61 6.22 3.62
N GLY A 249 -22.30 5.13 3.27
CA GLY A 249 -21.79 3.77 3.37
C GLY A 249 -21.05 3.35 2.09
N GLY A 250 -19.74 3.58 2.05
CA GLY A 250 -18.74 2.75 1.36
C GLY A 250 -18.56 2.87 -0.17
N THR A 251 -17.30 3.07 -0.57
CA THR A 251 -16.74 2.65 -1.88
C THR A 251 -15.42 1.92 -1.63
N SER A 252 -15.17 0.82 -2.34
CA SER A 252 -13.88 0.13 -2.33
C SER A 252 -12.87 0.83 -3.25
N LEU A 253 -11.58 0.70 -2.94
CA LEU A 253 -10.55 0.87 -3.96
C LEU A 253 -10.51 -0.40 -4.81
N ASN A 254 -10.85 -0.26 -6.09
CA ASN A 254 -10.73 -1.28 -7.13
C ASN A 254 -11.46 -2.61 -6.88
N GLY A 255 -12.56 -2.63 -6.11
CA GLY A 255 -13.42 -3.81 -5.96
C GLY A 255 -12.80 -4.98 -5.16
N CYS A 256 -11.56 -4.85 -4.68
CA CYS A 256 -10.76 -6.00 -4.25
C CYS A 256 -10.10 -5.87 -2.87
N VAL A 257 -9.93 -4.66 -2.32
CA VAL A 257 -9.55 -4.47 -0.92
C VAL A 257 -10.46 -3.46 -0.25
N PRO A 258 -10.96 -3.79 0.95
CA PRO A 258 -11.83 -2.91 1.68
C PRO A 258 -11.01 -1.79 2.33
N TYR A 259 -10.88 -0.64 1.67
CA TYR A 259 -10.73 0.61 2.42
C TYR A 259 -12.15 1.08 2.73
N PHE A 260 -12.45 1.07 4.02
CA PHE A 260 -13.79 0.79 4.53
C PHE A 260 -14.76 1.99 4.46
N SER A 261 -16.03 1.72 4.80
CA SER A 261 -17.11 2.71 4.88
C SER A 261 -16.70 3.95 5.67
N LYS A 262 -17.16 5.14 5.23
CA LYS A 262 -16.75 6.41 5.82
C LYS A 262 -17.89 6.97 6.67
N ASN A 263 -17.97 6.55 7.92
CA ASN A 263 -18.91 7.15 8.86
C ASN A 263 -18.35 8.49 9.34
N ARG A 264 -19.07 9.57 9.02
CA ARG A 264 -18.70 10.94 9.40
C ARG A 264 -19.82 11.58 10.20
N TYR A 265 -19.43 12.49 11.09
CA TYR A 265 -20.37 13.34 11.80
C TYR A 265 -20.96 14.42 10.88
N ALA A 266 -22.27 14.63 10.95
CA ALA A 266 -22.95 15.69 10.20
C ALA A 266 -24.05 16.35 11.04
N ALA A 267 -23.89 17.65 11.35
CA ALA A 267 -24.91 18.48 12.00
C ALA A 267 -25.36 19.62 11.06
N PRO A 268 -26.67 19.80 10.80
CA PRO A 268 -27.34 20.95 11.45
C PRO A 268 -28.86 20.81 11.73
N GLY A 269 -29.31 21.27 12.91
CA GLY A 269 -30.68 21.77 13.14
C GLY A 269 -31.67 20.96 14.01
N GLY A 270 -31.29 19.83 14.62
CA GLY A 270 -32.19 19.14 15.56
C GLY A 270 -31.81 17.73 16.04
N GLY A 271 -30.79 17.09 15.47
CA GLY A 271 -30.28 15.79 15.92
C GLY A 271 -29.20 15.36 14.94
N GLY A 272 -28.05 14.87 15.43
CA GLY A 272 -26.94 14.46 14.55
C GLY A 272 -27.32 13.29 13.62
N ASP A 273 -26.36 12.82 12.84
CA ASP A 273 -26.37 11.66 11.93
C ASP A 273 -26.97 10.32 12.44
N GLY A 274 -27.49 10.28 13.66
CA GLY A 274 -28.04 9.08 14.31
C GLY A 274 -26.99 8.10 14.83
N PHE A 275 -25.71 8.30 14.49
CA PHE A 275 -24.61 7.48 14.97
C PHE A 275 -24.04 8.01 16.28
N GLN A 276 -23.55 7.11 17.12
CA GLN A 276 -22.89 7.44 18.36
C GLN A 276 -21.75 6.47 18.65
N TYR A 277 -20.77 6.96 19.40
CA TYR A 277 -19.79 6.11 20.05
C TYR A 277 -20.50 5.28 21.12
N LEU A 278 -20.43 3.96 21.00
CA LEU A 278 -20.99 3.05 22.01
C LEU A 278 -20.06 2.88 23.21
N SER A 279 -18.74 2.98 22.96
CA SER A 279 -17.73 2.86 24.01
C SER A 279 -17.55 4.14 24.82
N SER A 280 -17.81 5.30 24.22
CA SER A 280 -17.54 6.63 24.79
C SER A 280 -18.48 7.69 24.19
N PRO A 281 -19.79 7.66 24.50
CA PRO A 281 -20.79 8.52 23.87
C PRO A 281 -20.46 10.01 23.90
N GLU A 282 -19.78 10.47 24.96
CA GLU A 282 -19.36 11.85 25.17
C GLU A 282 -18.39 12.37 24.11
N ARG A 283 -17.64 11.49 23.43
CA ARG A 283 -16.71 11.88 22.36
C ARG A 283 -17.41 12.57 21.19
N ARG A 284 -18.72 12.32 21.03
CA ARG A 284 -19.53 12.96 20.00
C ARG A 284 -19.62 14.47 20.19
N ASP A 285 -19.56 14.96 21.43
CA ASP A 285 -19.67 16.39 21.74
C ASP A 285 -18.45 17.20 21.27
N ASP A 286 -17.31 16.53 21.06
CA ASP A 286 -16.05 17.12 20.60
C ASP A 286 -15.84 17.03 19.08
N MET A 287 -16.73 16.34 18.36
CA MET A 287 -16.63 16.14 16.92
C MET A 287 -17.04 17.39 16.15
N VAL A 288 -16.34 17.65 15.05
CA VAL A 288 -16.72 18.69 14.07
C VAL A 288 -17.40 18.07 12.85
N ASN A 289 -18.12 18.89 12.08
CA ASN A 289 -18.72 18.43 10.84
C ASN A 289 -17.67 17.77 9.93
N ASP A 290 -18.08 16.68 9.30
CA ASP A 290 -17.27 15.85 8.40
C ASP A 290 -16.15 15.04 9.07
N GLU A 291 -15.97 15.17 10.37
CA GLU A 291 -15.02 14.33 11.10
C GLU A 291 -15.48 12.87 11.12
N CYS A 292 -14.59 11.98 10.71
CA CYS A 292 -14.79 10.55 10.78
C CYS A 292 -14.78 10.08 12.23
N TYR A 293 -15.70 9.20 12.58
CA TYR A 293 -15.61 8.49 13.84
C TYR A 293 -14.32 7.68 13.88
N SER A 294 -13.56 7.82 14.96
CA SER A 294 -12.26 7.15 15.17
C SER A 294 -12.15 6.49 16.54
N ASP A 295 -11.33 5.44 16.63
CA ASP A 295 -10.93 4.75 17.86
C ASP A 295 -12.10 4.28 18.73
N GLY A 296 -13.02 3.50 18.18
CA GLY A 296 -14.14 3.01 18.99
C GLY A 296 -15.26 2.31 18.24
N TRP A 297 -16.15 1.70 19.03
CA TRP A 297 -17.37 1.09 18.52
C TRP A 297 -18.43 2.14 18.22
N ILE A 298 -19.06 2.01 17.06
CA ILE A 298 -20.04 2.95 16.52
C ILE A 298 -21.35 2.20 16.32
N GLY A 299 -22.44 2.86 16.71
CA GLY A 299 -23.78 2.31 16.65
C GLY A 299 -24.81 3.33 16.25
N TYR A 300 -25.95 2.84 15.76
CA TYR A 300 -27.16 3.61 15.53
C TYR A 300 -28.16 3.25 16.63
N GLY A 301 -28.47 4.19 17.52
CA GLY A 301 -29.11 3.87 18.80
C GLY A 301 -28.23 2.92 19.64
N ASP A 302 -28.86 1.93 20.29
CA ASP A 302 -28.14 0.94 21.13
C ASP A 302 -27.57 -0.24 20.32
N SER A 303 -27.81 -0.29 19.01
CA SER A 303 -27.32 -1.36 18.15
C SER A 303 -25.85 -1.14 17.78
N ILE A 304 -25.02 -2.18 17.91
CA ILE A 304 -23.65 -2.17 17.41
C ILE A 304 -23.68 -2.27 15.88
N TRP A 305 -22.95 -1.39 15.21
CA TRP A 305 -22.86 -1.40 13.75
C TRP A 305 -21.46 -1.70 13.27
N SER A 306 -20.44 -1.07 13.84
CA SER A 306 -19.08 -1.19 13.31
C SER A 306 -18.06 -0.68 14.31
N TYR A 307 -16.77 -0.89 14.03
CA TYR A 307 -15.66 -0.35 14.80
C TYR A 307 -14.83 0.56 13.92
N ALA A 308 -14.40 1.73 14.40
CA ALA A 308 -13.41 2.56 13.73
C ALA A 308 -12.03 2.44 14.38
N HIS A 309 -11.01 2.28 13.55
CA HIS A 309 -9.61 2.39 13.92
C HIS A 309 -9.25 3.83 14.33
N LYS A 310 -8.05 4.01 14.90
CA LYS A 310 -7.54 5.30 15.37
C LYS A 310 -7.48 6.37 14.28
N ASN A 311 -7.36 5.95 13.03
CA ASN A 311 -7.35 6.83 11.86
C ASN A 311 -8.74 7.09 11.24
N GLY A 312 -9.81 6.70 11.93
CA GLY A 312 -11.18 6.90 11.47
C GLY A 312 -11.69 5.90 10.43
N ILE A 313 -10.84 4.95 10.04
CA ILE A 313 -11.19 3.91 9.07
C ILE A 313 -11.91 2.79 9.78
N MET A 314 -13.02 2.32 9.23
CA MET A 314 -13.80 1.24 9.84
C MET A 314 -13.04 -0.08 9.75
N ALA A 315 -13.15 -0.95 10.74
CA ALA A 315 -12.59 -2.29 10.68
C ALA A 315 -13.51 -3.20 9.87
N GLY A 316 -12.92 -4.09 9.08
CA GLY A 316 -13.63 -5.16 8.41
C GLY A 316 -12.68 -6.25 7.91
N CYS A 317 -13.26 -7.36 7.45
CA CYS A 317 -12.53 -8.60 7.18
C CYS A 317 -11.63 -9.03 8.36
N THR A 318 -12.05 -8.76 9.60
CA THR A 318 -11.27 -9.04 10.81
C THR A 318 -12.18 -9.36 11.99
N VAL A 319 -11.60 -9.93 13.05
CA VAL A 319 -12.28 -10.16 14.33
C VAL A 319 -11.88 -9.06 15.32
N ARG A 320 -12.87 -8.51 16.03
CA ARG A 320 -12.67 -7.50 17.08
C ARG A 320 -13.50 -7.82 18.31
N GLU A 321 -13.02 -7.39 19.47
CA GLU A 321 -13.71 -7.60 20.75
C GLU A 321 -14.51 -6.36 21.16
N VAL A 322 -15.75 -6.58 21.60
CA VAL A 322 -16.62 -5.57 22.23
C VAL A 322 -17.30 -6.16 23.45
N GLY A 323 -17.15 -5.51 24.61
CA GLY A 323 -17.80 -5.98 25.83
C GLY A 323 -17.47 -7.43 26.22
N GLY A 324 -16.28 -7.93 25.87
CA GLY A 324 -15.87 -9.33 26.09
C GLY A 324 -16.35 -10.34 25.05
N GLU A 325 -17.07 -9.89 24.01
CA GLU A 325 -17.53 -10.71 22.89
C GLU A 325 -16.68 -10.45 21.65
N LYS A 326 -16.15 -11.51 21.02
CA LYS A 326 -15.42 -11.44 19.75
C LYS A 326 -16.40 -11.55 18.58
N LEU A 327 -16.44 -10.50 17.76
CA LEU A 327 -17.30 -10.41 16.59
C LEU A 327 -16.48 -10.40 15.32
N TYR A 328 -16.94 -11.12 14.30
CA TYR A 328 -16.45 -10.95 12.94
C TYR A 328 -17.06 -9.67 12.36
N LEU A 329 -16.20 -8.79 11.86
CA LEU A 329 -16.57 -7.59 11.15
C LEU A 329 -16.45 -7.87 9.64
N PRO A 330 -17.55 -8.19 8.94
CA PRO A 330 -17.53 -8.36 7.49
C PRO A 330 -17.30 -7.02 6.78
N PHE A 331 -16.97 -7.06 5.50
CA PHE A 331 -16.70 -5.84 4.73
C PHE A 331 -17.95 -4.96 4.54
N ASN A 332 -19.07 -5.57 4.11
CA ASN A 332 -20.29 -4.86 3.72
C ASN A 332 -21.52 -5.37 4.48
N SER A 333 -21.39 -5.61 5.78
CA SER A 333 -22.50 -6.07 6.60
C SER A 333 -22.30 -5.72 8.06
N ALA A 334 -23.33 -5.94 8.86
CA ALA A 334 -23.25 -5.76 10.30
C ALA A 334 -22.40 -6.87 10.94
N PRO A 335 -21.90 -6.66 12.18
CA PRO A 335 -21.07 -7.63 12.88
C PRO A 335 -21.78 -8.98 13.03
N ILE A 336 -21.01 -10.06 12.96
CA ILE A 336 -21.52 -11.43 12.98
C ILE A 336 -20.90 -12.19 14.15
N ARG A 337 -21.73 -12.95 14.87
CA ARG A 337 -21.28 -13.94 15.86
C ARG A 337 -20.93 -15.24 15.13
N LEU A 338 -19.65 -15.57 15.06
CA LEU A 338 -19.24 -16.86 14.52
C LEU A 338 -19.55 -17.98 15.53
N PRO A 339 -19.91 -19.20 15.07
CA PRO A 339 -20.15 -20.30 15.98
C PRO A 339 -18.88 -20.65 16.77
N GLY A 340 -18.99 -20.95 18.07
CA GLY A 340 -17.81 -21.26 18.89
C GLY A 340 -16.89 -20.05 19.10
N ASP A 341 -15.58 -20.28 19.12
CA ASP A 341 -14.61 -19.19 19.34
C ASP A 341 -14.23 -18.50 18.03
N ALA A 342 -14.68 -17.25 17.84
CA ALA A 342 -14.42 -16.45 16.64
C ALA A 342 -12.92 -16.26 16.34
N SER A 343 -12.05 -16.28 17.35
CA SER A 343 -10.59 -16.21 17.15
C SER A 343 -9.98 -17.44 16.49
N SER A 344 -10.66 -18.58 16.52
CA SER A 344 -10.15 -19.87 16.04
C SER A 344 -10.32 -20.11 14.54
N TYR A 345 -11.02 -19.22 13.84
CA TYR A 345 -11.29 -19.36 12.40
C TYR A 345 -10.09 -18.94 11.56
N SER A 346 -9.72 -19.73 10.55
CA SER A 346 -8.82 -19.24 9.49
C SER A 346 -9.61 -18.47 8.45
N PHE A 347 -8.97 -17.51 7.78
CA PHE A 347 -9.61 -16.70 6.76
C PHE A 347 -9.14 -17.08 5.33
N THR A 348 -10.04 -16.85 4.37
CA THR A 348 -9.77 -16.95 2.93
C THR A 348 -10.48 -15.79 2.25
N CYS A 349 -9.74 -14.99 1.48
CA CYS A 349 -10.24 -13.80 0.83
C CYS A 349 -11.00 -12.88 1.81
N GLY A 350 -10.49 -12.71 3.03
CA GLY A 350 -11.11 -11.86 4.06
C GLY A 350 -12.38 -12.43 4.71
N ARG A 351 -12.72 -13.69 4.44
CA ARG A 351 -13.92 -14.38 4.92
C ARG A 351 -13.56 -15.54 5.86
N PRO A 352 -14.35 -15.77 6.93
CA PRO A 352 -14.20 -16.93 7.79
C PRO A 352 -14.33 -18.22 6.97
N THR A 353 -13.40 -19.15 7.17
CA THR A 353 -13.30 -20.39 6.38
C THR A 353 -13.76 -21.61 7.16
N PHE A 354 -14.57 -22.45 6.52
CA PHE A 354 -15.16 -23.67 7.08
C PHE A 354 -14.85 -24.90 6.21
N LEU A 355 -14.91 -26.10 6.80
CA LEU A 355 -14.72 -27.35 6.07
C LEU A 355 -16.02 -27.82 5.40
N ILE A 356 -15.94 -28.46 4.24
CA ILE A 356 -17.12 -29.11 3.64
C ILE A 356 -17.41 -30.41 4.41
N GLY A 357 -18.68 -30.65 4.74
CA GLY A 357 -19.11 -31.94 5.31
C GLY A 357 -20.04 -31.84 6.51
N GLU A 358 -20.16 -30.67 7.13
CA GLU A 358 -21.14 -30.43 8.21
C GLU A 358 -22.36 -29.66 7.71
N LYS A 359 -23.52 -29.86 8.35
CA LYS A 359 -24.69 -29.00 8.16
C LYS A 359 -24.51 -27.77 9.02
N TYR A 360 -24.42 -26.61 8.38
CA TYR A 360 -24.20 -25.34 9.08
C TYR A 360 -25.52 -24.63 9.35
N THR A 361 -25.67 -24.13 10.57
CA THR A 361 -26.61 -23.03 10.83
C THR A 361 -25.87 -21.75 10.51
N LEU A 362 -26.44 -20.93 9.63
CA LEU A 362 -25.81 -19.69 9.20
C LEU A 362 -25.53 -18.77 10.41
N PRO A 363 -24.31 -18.23 10.57
CA PRO A 363 -24.06 -17.22 11.57
C PRO A 363 -24.72 -15.91 11.14
N GLU A 364 -25.71 -15.49 11.92
CA GLU A 364 -26.52 -14.32 11.61
C GLU A 364 -25.87 -13.02 12.12
N PRO A 365 -26.02 -11.91 11.40
CA PRO A 365 -25.69 -10.59 11.90
C PRO A 365 -26.42 -10.27 13.21
N ILE A 366 -25.79 -9.50 14.07
CA ILE A 366 -26.30 -9.22 15.42
C ILE A 366 -27.66 -8.51 15.45
N TRP A 367 -28.06 -7.80 14.39
CA TRP A 367 -29.39 -7.18 14.29
C TRP A 367 -30.52 -8.19 14.08
N VAL A 368 -30.22 -9.42 13.65
CA VAL A 368 -31.25 -10.42 13.32
C VAL A 368 -32.04 -10.83 14.56
N GLU A 369 -31.37 -10.92 15.72
CA GLU A 369 -32.01 -11.27 16.98
C GLU A 369 -33.08 -10.25 17.39
N SER A 370 -32.78 -8.95 17.28
CA SER A 370 -33.75 -7.88 17.56
C SER A 370 -34.93 -7.89 16.60
N GLU A 371 -34.68 -8.10 15.31
CA GLU A 371 -35.75 -8.15 14.31
C GLU A 371 -36.70 -9.34 14.55
N LYS A 372 -36.15 -10.51 14.90
CA LYS A 372 -36.96 -11.68 15.30
C LYS A 372 -37.76 -11.42 16.57
N ALA A 373 -37.20 -10.70 17.55
CA ALA A 373 -37.91 -10.34 18.78
C ALA A 373 -39.08 -9.38 18.53
N GLU A 374 -38.99 -8.53 17.50
CA GLU A 374 -40.08 -7.69 17.02
C GLU A 374 -41.14 -8.45 16.20
N GLY A 375 -40.98 -9.77 16.02
CA GLY A 375 -41.90 -10.62 15.27
C GLY A 375 -41.72 -10.57 13.75
N ARG A 376 -40.62 -9.99 13.26
CA ARG A 376 -40.31 -9.92 11.83
C ARG A 376 -39.83 -11.27 11.30
N VAL A 377 -40.05 -11.47 10.01
CA VAL A 377 -39.62 -12.65 9.27
C VAL A 377 -38.26 -12.39 8.64
N ILE A 378 -37.34 -13.33 8.85
CA ILE A 378 -36.02 -13.30 8.22
C ILE A 378 -36.02 -14.20 7.00
N THR A 379 -35.55 -13.63 5.89
CA THR A 379 -35.44 -14.31 4.60
C THR A 379 -33.98 -14.42 4.19
N TYR A 380 -33.64 -15.53 3.54
CA TYR A 380 -32.29 -15.81 3.07
C TYR A 380 -32.35 -16.20 1.60
N GLU A 381 -31.39 -15.71 0.82
CA GLU A 381 -31.21 -16.04 -0.58
C GLU A 381 -29.73 -16.34 -0.84
N CYS A 382 -29.45 -17.51 -1.42
CA CYS A 382 -28.09 -17.87 -1.82
C CYS A 382 -27.78 -17.21 -3.17
N LEU A 383 -26.82 -16.30 -3.19
CA LEU A 383 -26.37 -15.60 -4.40
C LEU A 383 -25.29 -16.38 -5.17
N THR A 384 -24.75 -17.44 -4.57
CA THR A 384 -23.77 -18.36 -5.14
C THR A 384 -24.34 -19.79 -5.16
N PRO A 385 -25.42 -20.05 -5.91
CA PRO A 385 -26.13 -21.33 -5.92
C PRO A 385 -25.29 -22.47 -6.51
N GLU A 386 -24.18 -22.20 -7.17
CA GLU A 386 -23.19 -23.19 -7.59
C GLU A 386 -22.42 -23.79 -6.40
N THR A 387 -22.15 -23.00 -5.36
CA THR A 387 -21.33 -23.41 -4.20
C THR A 387 -22.19 -23.99 -3.07
N ALA A 388 -23.38 -23.44 -2.83
CA ALA A 388 -24.23 -23.88 -1.72
C ALA A 388 -25.74 -23.67 -1.97
N ASP A 389 -26.56 -24.37 -1.19
CA ASP A 389 -28.00 -24.15 -1.06
C ASP A 389 -28.34 -23.69 0.35
N ILE A 390 -29.38 -22.86 0.48
CA ILE A 390 -29.90 -22.42 1.78
C ILE A 390 -31.40 -22.69 1.89
N THR A 391 -31.84 -23.19 3.04
CA THR A 391 -33.25 -23.38 3.35
C THR A 391 -33.88 -22.11 3.94
N LYS A 392 -35.21 -22.05 3.98
CA LYS A 392 -35.96 -20.91 4.55
C LYS A 392 -35.66 -20.63 6.02
N ASP A 393 -35.20 -21.64 6.77
CA ASP A 393 -34.80 -21.57 8.17
C ASP A 393 -33.29 -21.35 8.36
N GLY A 394 -32.56 -20.96 7.29
CA GLY A 394 -31.15 -20.56 7.39
C GLY A 394 -30.16 -21.73 7.51
N ARG A 395 -30.55 -22.96 7.10
CA ARG A 395 -29.63 -24.11 7.07
C ARG A 395 -28.92 -24.18 5.73
N LEU A 396 -27.59 -24.20 5.79
CA LEU A 396 -26.72 -24.22 4.62
C LEU A 396 -26.31 -25.66 4.28
N THR A 397 -26.41 -26.01 3.00
CA THR A 397 -25.85 -27.24 2.42
C THR A 397 -24.81 -26.87 1.38
N VAL A 398 -23.54 -27.14 1.66
CA VAL A 398 -22.42 -26.79 0.79
C VAL A 398 -22.17 -27.93 -0.21
N LYS A 399 -21.99 -27.56 -1.48
CA LYS A 399 -21.86 -28.47 -2.62
C LYS A 399 -20.45 -28.54 -3.17
N ALA A 400 -19.71 -27.45 -3.07
CA ALA A 400 -18.35 -27.31 -3.60
C ALA A 400 -17.52 -26.36 -2.74
N GLU A 401 -16.19 -26.44 -2.89
CA GLU A 401 -15.26 -25.45 -2.35
C GLU A 401 -15.43 -24.10 -3.06
N GLY A 402 -15.38 -23.02 -2.29
CA GLY A 402 -15.51 -21.67 -2.80
C GLY A 402 -16.21 -20.71 -1.85
N GLU A 403 -16.43 -19.50 -2.37
CA GLU A 403 -17.18 -18.45 -1.69
C GLU A 403 -18.67 -18.79 -1.66
N VAL A 404 -19.30 -18.52 -0.52
CA VAL A 404 -20.75 -18.57 -0.33
C VAL A 404 -21.23 -17.21 0.13
N THR A 405 -22.10 -16.61 -0.68
CA THR A 405 -22.70 -15.30 -0.39
C THR A 405 -24.21 -15.44 -0.22
N ILE A 406 -24.68 -15.09 0.97
CA ILE A 406 -26.10 -15.14 1.34
C ILE A 406 -26.61 -13.72 1.53
N ALA A 407 -27.63 -13.32 0.77
CA ALA A 407 -28.41 -12.13 1.07
C ALA A 407 -29.38 -12.45 2.22
N ILE A 408 -29.43 -11.58 3.22
CA ILE A 408 -30.33 -11.69 4.37
C ILE A 408 -31.17 -10.41 4.48
N ALA A 409 -32.47 -10.57 4.68
CA ALA A 409 -33.40 -9.45 4.79
C ALA A 409 -34.48 -9.70 5.85
N SER A 410 -34.79 -8.65 6.59
CA SER A 410 -35.91 -8.59 7.54
C SER A 410 -37.15 -7.99 6.89
N ARG A 411 -38.29 -8.65 7.08
CA ARG A 411 -39.58 -8.36 6.43
C ARG A 411 -40.75 -8.53 7.41
N ASP A 412 -41.87 -7.87 7.16
CA ASP A 412 -43.08 -8.07 7.97
C ASP A 412 -43.69 -9.47 7.75
N TYR A 413 -43.58 -10.00 6.53
CA TYR A 413 -43.97 -11.38 6.17
C TYR A 413 -43.16 -11.86 4.96
N TYR A 414 -43.14 -13.18 4.71
CA TYR A 414 -42.25 -13.81 3.71
C TYR A 414 -42.34 -13.25 2.29
N GLU A 415 -43.53 -12.82 1.86
CA GLU A 415 -43.81 -12.35 0.49
C GLU A 415 -43.80 -10.82 0.37
N ASP A 416 -43.45 -10.11 1.44
CA ASP A 416 -43.40 -8.65 1.43
C ASP A 416 -42.28 -8.16 0.50
N PRO A 417 -42.57 -7.34 -0.54
CA PRO A 417 -41.53 -6.74 -1.36
C PRO A 417 -40.70 -5.70 -0.59
N GLY A 418 -41.23 -5.17 0.52
CA GLY A 418 -40.53 -4.27 1.43
C GLY A 418 -39.41 -4.99 2.20
N CYS A 419 -38.36 -4.23 2.49
CA CYS A 419 -37.25 -4.67 3.33
C CYS A 419 -36.96 -3.57 4.34
N MET A 420 -36.96 -3.92 5.63
CA MET A 420 -36.66 -2.98 6.71
C MET A 420 -35.15 -2.84 6.91
N ILE A 421 -34.47 -3.99 6.98
CA ILE A 421 -33.01 -4.09 7.12
C ILE A 421 -32.55 -5.26 6.25
N SER A 422 -31.48 -5.07 5.49
CA SER A 422 -30.83 -6.11 4.70
C SER A 422 -29.33 -6.06 4.86
N GLY A 423 -28.68 -7.18 4.59
CA GLY A 423 -27.24 -7.27 4.47
C GLY A 423 -26.81 -8.53 3.74
N PHE A 424 -25.50 -8.78 3.73
CA PHE A 424 -24.92 -9.98 3.17
C PHE A 424 -24.13 -10.74 4.25
N ILE A 425 -24.04 -12.06 4.09
CA ILE A 425 -23.15 -12.91 4.85
C ILE A 425 -22.26 -13.62 3.84
N GLU A 426 -20.96 -13.42 3.99
CA GLU A 426 -19.97 -13.96 3.08
C GLU A 426 -19.05 -14.91 3.84
N LEU A 427 -19.01 -16.17 3.42
CA LEU A 427 -18.22 -17.23 4.03
C LEU A 427 -17.39 -17.92 2.94
N TYR A 428 -16.35 -18.65 3.35
CA TYR A 428 -15.58 -19.48 2.44
C TYR A 428 -15.59 -20.93 2.90
N PHE A 429 -15.74 -21.88 1.98
CA PHE A 429 -15.72 -23.31 2.29
C PHE A 429 -14.58 -24.00 1.55
N ILE A 430 -13.86 -24.89 2.23
CA ILE A 430 -12.75 -25.68 1.68
C ILE A 430 -12.94 -27.16 1.95
N GLU A 431 -12.43 -28.02 1.06
CA GLU A 431 -12.53 -29.47 1.23
C GLU A 431 -11.65 -30.01 2.37
N LYS A 432 -10.53 -29.34 2.64
CA LYS A 432 -9.53 -29.75 3.62
C LYS A 432 -8.86 -28.54 4.25
N GLU A 433 -8.37 -28.68 5.48
CA GLU A 433 -7.63 -27.60 6.12
C GLU A 433 -6.39 -27.19 5.31
N LYS A 434 -6.11 -25.88 5.31
CA LYS A 434 -4.91 -25.32 4.69
C LYS A 434 -3.67 -25.80 5.45
N GLU A 435 -2.72 -26.39 4.73
CA GLU A 435 -1.38 -26.66 5.24
C GLU A 435 -0.49 -25.43 5.03
N TYR A 436 0.14 -24.96 6.10
CA TYR A 436 1.03 -23.79 6.05
C TYR A 436 2.47 -24.25 5.89
N ASP A 437 3.03 -24.02 4.71
CA ASP A 437 4.44 -24.28 4.44
C ASP A 437 5.29 -23.14 4.98
N TYR A 438 6.36 -23.48 5.69
CA TYR A 438 7.38 -22.52 6.13
C TYR A 438 8.76 -22.91 5.60
N SER A 439 8.89 -23.94 4.77
CA SER A 439 10.17 -24.54 4.36
C SER A 439 11.00 -23.68 3.40
N ASP A 440 10.41 -22.61 2.87
CA ASP A 440 11.03 -21.65 1.98
C ASP A 440 12.40 -21.16 2.47
N ASN A 441 13.28 -20.88 1.51
CA ASN A 441 14.61 -20.36 1.77
C ASN A 441 14.51 -19.06 2.58
N ILE A 442 14.95 -19.13 3.83
CA ILE A 442 15.04 -17.98 4.73
C ILE A 442 16.24 -17.17 4.27
N ALA A 443 16.06 -15.87 4.05
CA ALA A 443 17.19 -14.98 3.81
C ALA A 443 18.21 -15.11 4.95
N GLY A 444 19.44 -15.50 4.63
CA GLY A 444 20.58 -14.85 5.26
C GLY A 444 20.63 -13.42 4.72
N THR A 445 21.09 -12.46 5.52
CA THR A 445 21.41 -11.09 5.06
C THR A 445 22.50 -11.03 3.97
N GLU A 446 22.96 -12.18 3.49
CA GLU A 446 24.00 -12.37 2.47
C GLU A 446 23.42 -12.58 1.05
N ASP A 447 22.13 -12.90 0.92
CA ASP A 447 21.46 -13.11 -0.37
C ASP A 447 20.34 -12.09 -0.58
N LEU A 448 20.67 -10.89 -1.04
CA LEU A 448 19.76 -10.11 -1.91
C LEU A 448 19.78 -10.77 -3.30
N PRO A 449 18.75 -10.62 -4.16
CA PRO A 449 18.68 -11.35 -5.44
C PRO A 449 20.00 -11.23 -6.23
N ASP A 450 20.43 -12.32 -6.88
CA ASP A 450 21.61 -12.36 -7.77
C ASP A 450 21.35 -11.56 -9.07
N MET A 451 20.97 -10.29 -8.94
CA MET A 451 20.87 -9.39 -10.07
C MET A 451 22.26 -8.83 -10.37
N ASN A 452 22.75 -9.11 -11.58
CA ASN A 452 24.01 -8.56 -12.05
C ASN A 452 23.84 -7.17 -12.67
N ILE A 453 22.58 -6.74 -12.90
CA ILE A 453 22.23 -5.53 -13.65
C ILE A 453 21.05 -4.78 -13.01
N ILE A 454 21.15 -3.45 -12.89
CA ILE A 454 20.03 -2.55 -12.55
C ILE A 454 20.02 -1.33 -13.45
N ALA A 455 18.86 -0.74 -13.74
CA ALA A 455 18.80 0.55 -14.43
C ALA A 455 19.14 1.69 -13.45
N LEU A 456 20.16 2.49 -13.75
CA LEU A 456 20.56 3.65 -12.92
C LEU A 456 19.94 4.96 -13.41
N THR A 457 19.99 5.19 -14.73
CA THR A 457 19.39 6.36 -15.41
C THR A 457 18.87 5.95 -16.77
N ASP A 458 18.18 6.86 -17.47
CA ASP A 458 17.70 6.64 -18.85
C ASP A 458 18.83 6.36 -19.87
N SER A 459 20.10 6.55 -19.49
CA SER A 459 21.27 6.37 -20.36
C SER A 459 22.37 5.48 -19.78
N THR A 460 22.20 4.98 -18.54
CA THR A 460 23.21 4.19 -17.85
C THR A 460 22.63 3.00 -17.13
N VAL A 461 23.34 1.88 -17.19
CA VAL A 461 23.01 0.64 -16.50
C VAL A 461 24.07 0.31 -15.46
N GLY A 462 23.63 -0.01 -14.26
CA GLY A 462 24.47 -0.43 -13.15
C GLY A 462 24.79 -1.91 -13.31
N VAL A 463 26.05 -2.28 -13.13
CA VAL A 463 26.50 -3.68 -13.16
C VAL A 463 27.24 -4.00 -11.86
N LYS A 464 26.98 -5.18 -11.30
CA LYS A 464 27.64 -5.65 -10.08
C LYS A 464 29.14 -5.84 -10.37
N SER A 465 30.00 -5.44 -9.43
CA SER A 465 31.45 -5.59 -9.63
C SER A 465 31.84 -7.07 -9.77
N GLY A 466 32.76 -7.35 -10.69
CA GLY A 466 33.24 -8.71 -10.95
C GLY A 466 32.39 -9.56 -11.89
N VAL A 467 31.26 -9.04 -12.40
CA VAL A 467 30.44 -9.71 -13.42
C VAL A 467 31.20 -9.85 -14.74
N SER A 468 31.16 -11.03 -15.36
CA SER A 468 31.74 -11.27 -16.68
C SER A 468 30.75 -10.93 -17.80
N ALA A 469 31.27 -10.73 -19.01
CA ALA A 469 30.44 -10.49 -20.19
C ALA A 469 29.53 -11.68 -20.50
N GLU A 470 29.99 -12.92 -20.31
CA GLU A 470 29.15 -14.12 -20.46
C GLU A 470 27.96 -14.11 -19.50
N THR A 471 28.18 -13.78 -18.22
CA THR A 471 27.11 -13.67 -17.23
C THR A 471 26.14 -12.52 -17.55
N LEU A 472 26.66 -11.37 -17.97
CA LEU A 472 25.82 -10.24 -18.36
C LEU A 472 24.92 -10.57 -19.57
N LEU A 473 25.51 -11.24 -20.57
CA LEU A 473 24.82 -11.61 -21.81
C LEU A 473 23.82 -12.76 -21.61
N SER A 474 23.99 -13.60 -20.58
CA SER A 474 22.98 -14.58 -20.20
C SER A 474 21.76 -13.94 -19.53
N ASP A 475 21.95 -12.83 -18.82
CA ASP A 475 20.88 -12.12 -18.13
C ASP A 475 20.04 -11.26 -19.10
N VAL A 476 20.63 -10.82 -20.22
CA VAL A 476 19.97 -9.97 -21.22
C VAL A 476 20.04 -10.60 -22.61
N LEU A 477 19.04 -11.43 -22.93
CA LEU A 477 18.94 -12.16 -24.19
C LEU A 477 19.03 -11.23 -25.41
N GLY A 478 20.06 -11.45 -26.23
CA GLY A 478 20.29 -10.72 -27.49
C GLY A 478 20.99 -9.36 -27.32
N ALA A 479 21.43 -9.01 -26.11
CA ALA A 479 22.30 -7.86 -25.91
C ALA A 479 23.69 -8.10 -26.53
N CYS A 480 24.41 -7.00 -26.77
CA CYS A 480 25.82 -6.99 -27.14
C CYS A 480 26.55 -6.06 -26.17
N VAL A 481 27.73 -6.45 -25.71
CA VAL A 481 28.59 -5.59 -24.90
C VAL A 481 29.77 -5.12 -25.74
N LYS A 482 30.06 -3.82 -25.70
CA LYS A 482 31.24 -3.22 -26.32
C LYS A 482 32.14 -2.61 -25.25
N ASP A 483 33.45 -2.78 -25.40
CA ASP A 483 34.40 -2.08 -24.53
C ASP A 483 34.48 -0.58 -24.85
N THR A 484 35.29 0.15 -24.08
CA THR A 484 35.49 1.60 -24.24
C THR A 484 36.09 1.99 -25.60
N GLU A 485 36.64 1.03 -26.35
CA GLU A 485 37.17 1.24 -27.71
C GLU A 485 36.14 0.86 -28.80
N GLY A 486 34.96 0.38 -28.40
CA GLY A 486 33.88 -0.02 -29.30
C GLY A 486 33.98 -1.46 -29.82
N ASN A 487 34.90 -2.28 -29.29
CA ASN A 487 35.03 -3.68 -29.70
C ASN A 487 34.06 -4.56 -28.91
N GLU A 488 33.42 -5.52 -29.58
CA GLU A 488 32.55 -6.47 -28.90
C GLU A 488 33.31 -7.32 -27.88
N VAL A 489 32.71 -7.49 -26.70
CA VAL A 489 33.25 -8.23 -25.57
C VAL A 489 32.37 -9.43 -25.27
N SER A 490 32.99 -10.58 -25.05
CA SER A 490 32.32 -11.84 -24.70
C SER A 490 33.21 -12.70 -23.80
N GLY A 491 32.64 -13.76 -23.21
CA GLY A 491 33.36 -14.70 -22.37
C GLY A 491 33.62 -14.19 -20.95
N ASP A 492 34.78 -14.54 -20.39
CA ASP A 492 35.16 -14.29 -18.99
C ASP A 492 35.67 -12.87 -18.73
N LYS A 493 35.75 -12.01 -19.75
CA LYS A 493 36.17 -10.60 -19.59
C LYS A 493 35.18 -9.89 -18.65
N LYS A 494 35.73 -9.28 -17.60
CA LYS A 494 34.96 -8.50 -16.63
C LYS A 494 34.37 -7.25 -17.26
N ILE A 495 33.15 -6.94 -16.84
CA ILE A 495 32.43 -5.76 -17.25
C ILE A 495 32.87 -4.59 -16.37
N GLY A 496 33.37 -3.53 -17.00
CA GLY A 496 33.82 -2.32 -16.34
C GLY A 496 32.94 -1.11 -16.66
N SER A 497 33.06 -0.07 -15.83
CA SER A 497 32.43 1.22 -16.09
C SER A 497 32.85 1.78 -17.47
N GLY A 498 31.95 2.50 -18.14
CA GLY A 498 32.23 3.10 -19.46
C GLY A 498 32.13 2.13 -20.65
N MET A 499 31.98 0.82 -20.43
CA MET A 499 31.54 -0.12 -21.47
C MET A 499 30.11 0.21 -21.93
N THR A 500 29.68 -0.32 -23.07
CA THR A 500 28.34 -0.08 -23.62
C THR A 500 27.58 -1.39 -23.77
N VAL A 501 26.32 -1.42 -23.33
CA VAL A 501 25.37 -2.51 -23.58
C VAL A 501 24.37 -2.05 -24.64
N SER A 502 24.36 -2.72 -25.78
CA SER A 502 23.37 -2.53 -26.85
C SER A 502 22.29 -3.60 -26.72
N LEU A 503 21.01 -3.20 -26.68
CA LEU A 503 19.88 -4.12 -26.64
C LEU A 503 19.37 -4.47 -28.06
N PRO A 504 18.58 -5.55 -28.23
CA PRO A 504 18.01 -5.94 -29.52
C PRO A 504 17.14 -4.88 -30.19
N ASP A 505 16.56 -3.96 -29.41
CA ASP A 505 15.73 -2.85 -29.89
C ASP A 505 16.57 -1.66 -30.43
N GLY A 506 17.90 -1.75 -30.35
CA GLY A 506 18.84 -0.72 -30.79
C GLY A 506 19.16 0.34 -29.73
N SER A 507 18.62 0.24 -28.52
CA SER A 507 19.00 1.12 -27.40
C SER A 507 20.41 0.79 -26.90
N GLU A 508 21.17 1.82 -26.52
CA GLU A 508 22.52 1.70 -26.00
C GLU A 508 22.64 2.38 -24.63
N TYR A 509 23.23 1.66 -23.67
CA TYR A 509 23.41 2.13 -22.30
C TYR A 509 24.89 2.08 -21.91
N SER A 510 25.38 3.14 -21.27
CA SER A 510 26.72 3.10 -20.66
C SER A 510 26.69 2.33 -19.34
N VAL A 511 27.62 1.42 -19.19
CA VAL A 511 27.78 0.61 -17.98
C VAL A 511 28.41 1.42 -16.87
N VAL A 512 27.93 1.22 -15.65
CA VAL A 512 28.48 1.79 -14.42
C VAL A 512 28.65 0.67 -13.41
N VAL A 513 29.90 0.41 -13.03
CA VAL A 513 30.22 -0.42 -11.87
C VAL A 513 30.60 0.54 -10.74
N LYS A 514 29.79 0.59 -9.69
CA LYS A 514 30.00 1.51 -8.56
C LYS A 514 31.35 1.23 -7.89
N GLY A 515 32.22 2.24 -7.90
CA GLY A 515 33.57 2.18 -7.33
C GLY A 515 34.66 1.76 -8.31
N ASP A 516 34.33 1.49 -9.57
CA ASP A 516 35.27 1.22 -10.67
C ASP A 516 35.34 2.46 -11.58
N LEU A 517 36.43 3.22 -11.49
CA LEU A 517 36.67 4.44 -12.28
C LEU A 517 37.69 4.22 -13.38
N ASP A 518 38.52 3.18 -13.28
CA ASP A 518 39.51 2.85 -14.31
C ASP A 518 38.98 1.87 -15.39
N SER A 519 37.70 1.51 -15.31
CA SER A 519 36.97 0.71 -16.30
C SER A 519 37.41 -0.75 -16.39
N ASN A 520 38.00 -1.29 -15.31
CA ASN A 520 38.52 -2.65 -15.29
C ASN A 520 37.53 -3.70 -14.73
N GLY A 521 36.37 -3.26 -14.20
CA GLY A 521 35.33 -4.12 -13.62
C GLY A 521 35.57 -4.57 -12.18
N GLU A 522 36.65 -4.13 -11.54
CA GLU A 522 37.02 -4.39 -10.16
C GLU A 522 37.14 -3.09 -9.36
N ILE A 523 36.89 -3.17 -8.06
CA ILE A 523 37.04 -2.04 -7.15
C ILE A 523 38.40 -2.15 -6.48
N THR A 524 39.31 -1.24 -6.84
CA THR A 524 40.71 -1.27 -6.40
C THR A 524 41.14 0.03 -5.72
N ALA A 525 42.34 0.03 -5.15
CA ALA A 525 42.95 1.25 -4.62
C ALA A 525 43.24 2.29 -5.72
N SER A 526 43.34 1.87 -6.98
CA SER A 526 43.50 2.77 -8.13
C SER A 526 42.26 3.64 -8.32
N ASP A 527 41.07 3.07 -8.18
CA ASP A 527 39.78 3.76 -8.30
C ASP A 527 39.59 4.79 -7.19
N ALA A 528 39.97 4.43 -5.97
CA ALA A 528 39.99 5.37 -4.84
C ALA A 528 40.93 6.56 -5.12
N ARG A 529 42.10 6.29 -5.71
CA ARG A 529 43.06 7.33 -6.10
C ARG A 529 42.49 8.21 -7.21
N LEU A 530 41.82 7.66 -8.21
CA LEU A 530 41.16 8.42 -9.28
C LEU A 530 40.05 9.31 -8.72
N THR A 531 39.21 8.76 -7.85
CA THR A 531 38.14 9.51 -7.16
C THR A 531 38.72 10.66 -6.34
N LEU A 532 39.80 10.41 -5.60
CA LEU A 532 40.46 11.45 -4.81
C LEU A 532 41.03 12.56 -5.72
N ARG A 533 41.69 12.18 -6.82
CA ARG A 533 42.24 13.14 -7.80
C ARG A 533 41.14 13.96 -8.46
N ALA A 534 40.02 13.33 -8.84
CA ALA A 534 38.86 14.01 -9.37
C ALA A 534 38.25 14.98 -8.35
N SER A 535 38.17 14.58 -7.07
CA SER A 535 37.62 15.43 -6.01
C SER A 535 38.38 16.72 -5.74
N VAL A 536 39.66 16.76 -6.13
CA VAL A 536 40.51 17.96 -6.02
C VAL A 536 40.79 18.61 -7.37
N GLY A 537 40.08 18.21 -8.43
CA GLY A 537 40.21 18.76 -9.78
C GLY A 537 41.52 18.41 -10.50
N LEU A 538 42.26 17.40 -10.04
CA LEU A 538 43.49 16.89 -10.67
C LEU A 538 43.23 15.82 -11.74
N GLU A 539 42.00 15.31 -11.80
CA GLU A 539 41.49 14.42 -12.84
C GLU A 539 40.21 15.06 -13.39
N LYS A 540 40.06 15.12 -14.71
CA LYS A 540 38.86 15.68 -15.35
C LYS A 540 38.29 14.66 -16.32
N ASN A 541 37.08 14.20 -16.02
CA ASN A 541 36.32 13.31 -16.89
C ASN A 541 34.84 13.62 -16.69
N ASP A 542 34.25 14.22 -17.72
CA ASP A 542 32.86 14.70 -17.70
C ASP A 542 31.87 13.61 -18.17
N ALA A 543 32.35 12.37 -18.36
CA ALA A 543 31.48 11.28 -18.75
C ALA A 543 30.53 10.91 -17.61
N ASN A 544 29.24 10.78 -17.94
CA ASN A 544 28.19 10.44 -16.97
C ASN A 544 28.51 9.16 -16.18
N TRP A 545 29.09 8.16 -16.83
CA TRP A 545 29.46 6.91 -16.17
C TRP A 545 30.57 7.10 -15.13
N PHE A 546 31.51 8.04 -15.34
CA PHE A 546 32.66 8.25 -14.47
C PHE A 546 32.24 8.88 -13.15
N ILE A 547 31.40 9.93 -13.25
CA ILE A 547 30.78 10.57 -12.08
C ILE A 547 29.87 9.56 -11.37
N SER A 548 29.08 8.80 -12.12
CA SER A 548 28.16 7.82 -11.55
C SER A 548 28.90 6.69 -10.83
N ALA A 549 30.02 6.21 -11.37
CA ALA A 549 30.82 5.15 -10.76
C ALA A 549 31.50 5.63 -9.47
N GLY A 550 32.01 6.85 -9.45
CA GLY A 550 32.70 7.41 -8.28
C GLY A 550 31.78 7.92 -7.16
N ASN A 551 30.52 8.23 -7.44
CA ASN A 551 29.59 8.73 -6.43
C ASN A 551 28.98 7.57 -5.61
N ILE A 552 29.64 7.21 -4.50
CA ILE A 552 29.22 6.13 -3.60
C ILE A 552 28.39 6.66 -2.42
N THR A 553 28.61 7.92 -2.02
CA THR A 553 27.94 8.54 -0.87
C THR A 553 26.57 9.15 -1.19
N GLN A 554 26.16 9.17 -2.47
CA GLN A 554 24.86 9.66 -2.96
C GLN A 554 24.46 11.07 -2.48
N THR A 555 25.42 11.96 -2.29
CA THR A 555 25.08 13.30 -1.78
C THR A 555 24.55 14.25 -2.85
N ASP A 556 24.63 13.90 -4.15
CA ASP A 556 24.12 14.72 -5.23
C ASP A 556 24.12 13.96 -6.57
N ILE A 557 22.96 13.55 -7.11
CA ILE A 557 22.89 13.01 -8.50
C ILE A 557 22.94 14.18 -9.52
N LYS A 558 22.93 15.44 -9.05
CA LYS A 558 23.05 16.65 -9.86
C LYS A 558 24.30 17.48 -9.55
N GLY A 559 25.18 17.00 -8.67
CA GLY A 559 26.42 17.66 -8.29
C GLY A 559 27.60 16.97 -8.95
N GLU A 560 28.23 17.65 -9.89
CA GLU A 560 29.35 17.20 -10.73
C GLU A 560 30.67 16.91 -9.95
N VAL A 561 30.61 16.69 -8.63
CA VAL A 561 31.80 16.70 -7.77
C VAL A 561 31.91 15.42 -6.94
N LEU A 562 32.82 14.54 -7.38
CA LEU A 562 33.31 13.44 -6.56
C LEU A 562 33.98 13.99 -5.30
N THR A 563 33.81 13.32 -4.15
CA THR A 563 34.35 13.81 -2.88
C THR A 563 35.50 12.94 -2.36
N ALA A 564 36.30 13.49 -1.45
CA ALA A 564 37.28 12.69 -0.70
C ALA A 564 36.60 11.61 0.17
N SER A 565 35.31 11.77 0.49
CA SER A 565 34.53 10.76 1.20
C SER A 565 34.24 9.54 0.32
N ASP A 566 33.89 9.76 -0.94
CA ASP A 566 33.71 8.68 -1.92
C ASP A 566 35.01 7.90 -2.11
N ALA A 567 36.13 8.61 -2.27
CA ALA A 567 37.45 7.98 -2.38
C ALA A 567 37.79 7.12 -1.16
N ARG A 568 37.41 7.57 0.04
CA ARG A 568 37.61 6.79 1.28
C ARG A 568 36.77 5.53 1.30
N LEU A 569 35.50 5.58 0.86
CA LEU A 569 34.64 4.40 0.80
C LEU A 569 35.14 3.40 -0.24
N ILE A 570 35.50 3.86 -1.44
CA ILE A 570 36.10 3.03 -2.49
C ILE A 570 37.37 2.35 -1.99
N LEU A 571 38.24 3.08 -1.28
CA LEU A 571 39.45 2.50 -0.68
C LEU A 571 39.10 1.40 0.32
N ARG A 572 38.10 1.63 1.18
CA ARG A 572 37.67 0.61 2.15
C ARG A 572 37.03 -0.61 1.48
N GLY A 573 36.27 -0.42 0.40
CA GLY A 573 35.73 -1.52 -0.41
C GLY A 573 36.83 -2.34 -1.08
N SER A 574 37.87 -1.68 -1.61
CA SER A 574 39.02 -2.36 -2.23
C SER A 574 39.77 -3.31 -1.29
N VAL A 575 39.72 -3.05 0.02
CA VAL A 575 40.31 -3.90 1.07
C VAL A 575 39.26 -4.73 1.83
N LYS A 576 38.04 -4.84 1.31
CA LYS A 576 36.92 -5.63 1.87
C LYS A 576 36.52 -5.22 3.30
N LEU A 577 36.71 -3.94 3.63
CA LEU A 577 36.21 -3.35 4.89
C LEU A 577 34.83 -2.70 4.74
N GLU A 578 34.30 -2.64 3.51
CA GLU A 578 32.94 -2.25 3.18
C GLU A 578 32.31 -3.32 2.28
N ASN A 579 31.00 -3.52 2.41
CA ASN A 579 30.26 -4.39 1.50
C ASN A 579 29.94 -3.63 0.20
N THR A 580 30.70 -3.92 -0.85
CA THR A 580 30.56 -3.27 -2.16
C THR A 580 29.29 -3.65 -2.90
N ASP A 581 28.68 -4.80 -2.59
CA ASP A 581 27.42 -5.24 -3.21
C ASP A 581 26.27 -4.30 -2.82
N SER A 582 26.35 -3.70 -1.63
CA SER A 582 25.38 -2.68 -1.23
C SER A 582 25.42 -1.43 -2.12
N TRP A 583 26.57 -1.12 -2.73
CA TRP A 583 26.73 0.05 -3.60
C TRP A 583 26.03 -0.15 -4.93
N PHE A 584 25.94 -1.38 -5.40
CA PHE A 584 25.22 -1.75 -6.60
C PHE A 584 23.73 -1.41 -6.47
N TYR A 585 23.07 -1.82 -5.38
CA TYR A 585 21.66 -1.50 -5.10
C TYR A 585 21.39 -0.06 -4.66
N SER A 586 22.46 0.69 -4.41
CA SER A 586 22.40 2.09 -3.99
C SER A 586 22.11 3.03 -5.18
N GLY A 587 22.10 2.50 -6.40
CA GLY A 587 21.87 3.27 -7.61
C GLY A 587 20.41 3.49 -7.96
N LYS A 588 19.63 4.16 -7.10
CA LYS A 588 18.41 4.90 -7.48
C LYS A 588 17.87 5.74 -6.32
#